data_AF-A0A9P5MQY4-F1
#
_entry.id   AF-A0A9P5MQY4-F1
#
_cell.length_a   1.000
_cell.length_b   1.000
_cell.length_c   1.000
_cell.angle_alpha   90.00
_cell.angle_beta   90.00
_cell.angle_gamma   90.00
#
_symmetry.space_group_name_H-M   'P 1'
#
loop_
_entity.id
_entity.type
_entity.pdbx_description
1 polymer ?
#
loop_
_entity_poly.entity_id
_entity_poly.type
_entity_poly.pdbx_seq_one_letter_code
_entity_poly.pdbx_strand_id
1 'polypeptide(L)' 'IRRPRNAFILFRCDFVAQKKIPASVEPDHRNISRIVGRIWKAMSDEDRRPWIEEAKREREKHKRLYPQYRY' A
#
# COMPACT_ATOMS: atom_id res chain seq x y z
N ILE A 1 -1.48 -13.71 12.93
CA ILE A 1 -2.32 -13.08 11.88
C ILE A 1 -1.61 -11.82 11.38
N ARG A 2 -1.34 -11.71 10.07
CA ARG A 2 -0.64 -10.55 9.47
C ARG A 2 -1.58 -9.35 9.42
N ARG A 3 -1.08 -8.13 9.65
CA ARG A 3 -1.91 -6.92 9.59
C ARG A 3 -2.55 -6.76 8.20
N PRO A 4 -3.81 -6.28 8.12
CA PRO A 4 -4.37 -5.88 6.85
C PRO A 4 -3.55 -4.75 6.23
N ARG A 5 -3.36 -4.80 4.92
CA ARG A 5 -2.62 -3.78 4.18
C ARG A 5 -3.42 -2.49 4.18
N ASN A 6 -2.77 -1.38 4.50
CA ASN A 6 -3.37 -0.05 4.38
C ASN A 6 -3.24 0.48 2.94
N ALA A 7 -3.87 1.62 2.67
CA ALA A 7 -3.91 2.22 1.33
C ALA A 7 -2.51 2.44 0.73
N PHE A 8 -1.58 2.94 1.55
CA PHE A 8 -0.19 3.15 1.13
C PHE A 8 0.54 1.85 0.78
N ILE A 9 0.33 0.78 1.57
CA ILE A 9 0.96 -0.52 1.30
C ILE A 9 0.42 -1.14 0.01
N LEU A 10 -0.89 -1.01 -0.24
CA LEU A 10 -1.49 -1.46 -1.50
C LEU A 10 -0.89 -0.71 -2.70
N PHE A 11 -0.83 0.63 -2.61
CA PHE A 11 -0.22 1.46 -3.62
C PHE A 11 1.26 1.13 -3.85
N ARG A 12 2.04 0.97 -2.78
CA ARG A 12 3.47 0.59 -2.89
C ARG A 12 3.64 -0.77 -3.57
N CYS A 13 2.82 -1.76 -3.20
CA CYS A 13 2.87 -3.08 -3.83
C CYS A 13 2.58 -3.00 -5.32
N ASP A 14 1.56 -2.24 -5.71
CA ASP A 14 1.22 -2.00 -7.12
C ASP A 14 2.32 -1.24 -7.87
N PHE A 15 2.86 -0.18 -7.28
CA PHE A 15 3.94 0.63 -7.86
C PHE A 15 5.20 -0.20 -8.14
N VAL A 16 5.54 -1.12 -7.22
CA VAL A 16 6.66 -2.07 -7.40
C VAL A 16 6.30 -3.14 -8.43
N ALA A 17 5.07 -3.66 -8.42
CA ALA A 17 4.61 -4.68 -9.38
C ALA A 17 4.60 -4.16 -10.83
N GLN A 18 4.26 -2.88 -11.02
CA GLN A 18 4.33 -2.19 -12.30
C GLN A 18 5.76 -1.93 -12.79
N LYS A 19 6.79 -2.34 -12.03
CA LYS A 19 8.21 -2.14 -12.34
C LYS A 19 8.57 -0.69 -12.67
N LYS A 20 7.83 0.28 -12.12
CA LYS A 20 8.11 1.71 -12.35
C LYS A 20 9.51 2.13 -11.90
N ILE A 21 10.08 1.40 -10.96
CA ILE A 21 11.50 1.46 -10.60
C ILE A 21 12.06 0.06 -10.86
N PRO A 22 12.81 -0.14 -11.95
CA PRO A 22 13.53 -1.38 -12.18
C PRO A 22 14.48 -1.65 -11.01
N ALA A 23 14.61 -2.92 -10.59
CA ALA A 23 15.57 -3.29 -9.55
C ALA A 23 17.03 -2.96 -9.92
N SER A 24 17.31 -2.77 -11.22
CA SER A 24 18.59 -2.28 -11.73
C SER A 24 18.83 -0.78 -11.49
N VAL A 25 17.77 0.01 -11.29
CA VAL A 25 17.86 1.46 -11.04
C VAL A 25 17.98 1.75 -9.55
N GLU A 26 17.20 1.08 -8.72
CA GLU A 26 17.29 1.21 -7.26
C GLU A 26 16.88 -0.11 -6.60
N PRO A 27 17.84 -0.94 -6.15
CA PRO A 27 17.54 -2.19 -5.46
C PRO A 27 17.17 -1.97 -3.98
N ASP A 28 17.44 -0.80 -3.39
CA ASP A 28 17.15 -0.55 -1.98
C ASP A 28 15.67 -0.21 -1.75
N HIS A 29 14.96 -1.16 -1.16
CA HIS A 29 13.56 -1.01 -0.76
C HIS A 29 13.29 0.18 0.18
N ARG A 30 14.30 0.67 0.92
CA ARG A 30 14.19 1.89 1.74
C ARG A 30 14.03 3.12 0.86
N ASN A 31 14.84 3.24 -0.18
CA ASN A 31 14.79 4.35 -1.13
C ASN A 31 13.50 4.31 -1.96
N ILE A 32 13.08 3.14 -2.43
CA ILE A 32 11.78 2.95 -3.08
C ILE A 32 10.66 3.45 -2.17
N SER A 33 10.67 3.07 -0.90
CA SER A 33 9.61 3.50 0.04
C SER A 33 9.61 5.00 0.29
N ARG A 34 10.78 5.66 0.27
CA ARG A 34 10.88 7.13 0.33
C ARG A 34 10.32 7.80 -0.92
N ILE A 35 10.62 7.27 -2.10
CA ILE A 35 10.13 7.80 -3.39
C ILE A 35 8.61 7.63 -3.48
N VAL A 36 8.11 6.41 -3.25
CA VAL A 36 6.68 6.11 -3.26
C VAL A 36 5.96 6.93 -2.19
N GLY A 37 6.56 7.16 -1.02
CA GLY A 37 6.01 8.04 0.02
C GLY A 37 5.85 9.49 -0.44
N ARG A 38 6.77 10.01 -1.26
CA ARG A 38 6.64 11.35 -1.86
C ARG A 38 5.53 11.39 -2.91
N ILE A 39 5.49 10.40 -3.80
CA ILE A 39 4.45 10.28 -4.84
C ILE A 39 3.08 10.21 -4.18
N TRP A 40 2.91 9.33 -3.20
CA TRP A 40 1.65 9.16 -2.46
C TRP A 40 1.17 10.47 -1.83
N LYS A 41 2.08 11.26 -1.24
CA LYS A 41 1.73 12.58 -0.67
C LYS A 41 1.37 13.61 -1.74
N ALA A 42 1.95 13.49 -2.93
CA ALA A 42 1.68 14.39 -4.07
C ALA A 42 0.44 13.98 -4.89
N MET A 43 -0.07 12.75 -4.73
CA MET A 43 -1.28 12.28 -5.40
C MET A 43 -2.52 13.03 -4.92
N SER A 44 -3.44 13.29 -5.84
CA SER A 44 -4.75 13.85 -5.55
C SER A 44 -5.58 12.87 -4.69
N ASP A 45 -6.58 13.39 -3.98
CA ASP A 45 -7.47 12.54 -3.19
C ASP A 45 -8.26 11.56 -4.07
N GLU A 46 -8.55 11.95 -5.32
CA GLU A 46 -9.20 11.08 -6.31
C GLU A 46 -8.33 9.87 -6.67
N ASP A 47 -7.04 10.07 -6.91
CA ASP A 47 -6.11 8.97 -7.20
C ASP A 47 -5.85 8.09 -5.98
N ARG A 48 -5.93 8.67 -4.77
CA ARG A 48 -5.81 7.94 -3.50
C ARG A 48 -7.08 7.18 -3.13
N ARG A 49 -8.24 7.63 -3.60
CA ARG A 49 -9.57 7.05 -3.30
C ARG A 49 -9.66 5.54 -3.53
N PRO A 50 -9.29 4.98 -4.70
CA PRO A 50 -9.40 3.53 -4.92
C PRO A 50 -8.58 2.72 -3.90
N TRP A 51 -7.40 3.21 -3.51
CA TRP A 51 -6.54 2.56 -2.53
C TRP A 51 -7.12 2.64 -1.11
N ILE A 52 -7.78 3.74 -0.77
CA ILE A 52 -8.46 3.92 0.52
C ILE A 52 -9.65 2.98 0.63
N GLU A 53 -10.46 2.88 -0.43
CA GLU A 53 -11.61 1.95 -0.46
C GLU A 53 -11.16 0.49 -0.39
N GLU A 54 -10.13 0.11 -1.14
CA GLU A 54 -9.58 -1.24 -1.10
C GLU A 54 -8.98 -1.57 0.28
N ALA A 55 -8.28 -0.62 0.91
CA ALA A 55 -7.77 -0.81 2.26
C ALA A 55 -8.89 -0.97 3.30
N LYS A 56 -10.00 -0.24 3.14
CA LYS A 56 -11.20 -0.39 3.98
C LYS A 56 -11.79 -1.79 3.80
N ARG A 57 -11.89 -2.26 2.56
CA ARG A 57 -12.36 -3.62 2.24
C ARG A 57 -11.48 -4.70 2.86
N GLU A 58 -10.16 -4.60 2.72
CA GLU A 58 -9.20 -5.54 3.32
C GLU A 58 -9.28 -5.53 4.85
N ARG A 59 -9.45 -4.36 5.48
CA ARG A 59 -9.63 -4.24 6.92
C ARG A 59 -10.92 -4.91 7.39
N GLU A 60 -12.03 -4.68 6.70
CA GLU A 60 -13.32 -5.31 7.02
C GLU A 60 -13.27 -6.81 6.84
N LYS A 61 -12.71 -7.28 5.72
CA LYS A 61 -12.49 -8.71 5.45
C LYS A 61 -11.65 -9.36 6.55
N HIS A 62 -10.56 -8.70 6.94
CA HIS A 62 -9.71 -9.17 8.02
C HIS A 62 -10.43 -9.23 9.36
N LYS A 63 -11.25 -8.22 9.68
CA LYS A 63 -12.08 -8.20 10.90
C LYS A 63 -13.10 -9.32 10.92
N ARG A 64 -13.70 -9.65 9.77
CA ARG A 64 -14.66 -10.76 9.63
C ARG A 64 -13.97 -12.12 9.76
N LEU A 65 -12.80 -12.30 9.12
CA LEU A 65 -12.03 -13.56 9.17
C LEU A 65 -11.38 -13.80 10.53
N TYR A 66 -10.99 -12.73 11.21
CA TYR A 66 -10.30 -12.79 12.49
C TYR A 66 -10.98 -11.89 13.53
N PRO A 67 -12.17 -12.26 14.02
CA PRO A 67 -12.96 -11.44 14.94
C PRO A 67 -12.27 -11.23 16.30
N GLN A 68 -11.38 -12.15 16.70
CA GLN A 68 -10.59 -12.03 17.93
C GLN A 68 -9.22 -11.34 17.72
N TYR A 69 -8.96 -10.83 16.52
CA TYR A 69 -7.71 -10.12 16.26
C TYR A 69 -7.67 -8.76 16.95
N ARG A 70 -6.68 -8.55 17.83
CA ARG A 70 -6.49 -7.32 18.59
C ARG A 70 -5.09 -6.75 18.31
N TYR A 71 -5.07 -5.57 17.69
CA TYR A 71 -3.89 -4.72 17.49
C TYR A 71 -4.35 -3.27 17.34
#